data_AF-A0A7M2CB34-F1
#
_entry.id   AF-A0A7M2CB34-F1
#
_cell.length_a   1.000
_cell.length_b   1.000
_cell.length_c   1.000
_cell.angle_alpha   90.00
_cell.angle_beta   90.00
_cell.angle_gamma   90.00
#
_symmetry.space_group_name_H-M   'P 1'
#
loop_
_entity.id
_entity.type
_entity.pdbx_description
1 polymer ?
#
loop_
_entity_poly.entity_id
_entity_poly.type
_entity_poly.pdbx_seq_one_letter_code
_entity_poly.pdbx_strand_id
1 'polypeptide(L)'
;MSQLDSGWVARWVVALCEPLLETEARVEIEKEMVELVTRHPHWFAAWLSGYLSDIVRSLDPEDPWRNLSVVDDQAVHPDRSPFGTWVDASDIVHVSIEDIRADLGLAALEKPVGEAAAKLLAVAADGWDATLTWCEANLVTAATLSPAEGAAFFKTASSALRWAIHRRRLFQGLEDPFVQVSGVAWIQRADKMTSGEPWDEARAARHLEANRVQPGTYRQFNPSAE
;
A
#
# COMPACT_ATOMS: atom_id res chain seq x y z
N MET A 1 -7.80 -0.85 -21.22
CA MET A 1 -6.92 -1.90 -20.68
C MET A 1 -7.33 -3.27 -21.23
N SER A 2 -6.41 -4.22 -21.45
CA SER A 2 -6.77 -5.58 -21.91
C SER A 2 -7.14 -6.51 -20.74
N GLN A 3 -7.88 -7.60 -21.02
CA GLN A 3 -8.15 -8.63 -20.01
C GLN A 3 -6.85 -9.26 -19.45
N LEU A 4 -5.82 -9.39 -20.29
CA LEU A 4 -4.51 -9.90 -19.86
C LEU A 4 -3.85 -8.96 -18.84
N ASP A 5 -3.89 -7.65 -19.09
CA ASP A 5 -3.36 -6.65 -18.16
C ASP A 5 -4.06 -6.75 -16.78
N SER A 6 -5.39 -6.86 -16.77
CA SER A 6 -6.16 -7.02 -15.52
C SER A 6 -5.81 -8.32 -14.77
N GLY A 7 -5.47 -9.38 -15.50
CA GLY A 7 -5.05 -10.67 -14.92
C GLY A 7 -3.71 -10.57 -14.19
N TRP A 8 -2.75 -9.80 -14.72
CA TRP A 8 -1.46 -9.57 -14.05
C TRP A 8 -1.60 -8.77 -12.76
N VAL A 9 -2.46 -7.75 -12.76
CA VAL A 9 -2.75 -6.98 -11.53
C VAL A 9 -3.35 -7.87 -10.45
N ALA A 10 -4.32 -8.73 -10.81
CA ALA A 10 -4.90 -9.67 -9.86
C ALA A 10 -3.86 -10.66 -9.31
N ARG A 11 -2.96 -11.18 -10.17
CA ARG A 11 -1.85 -12.06 -9.74
C ARG A 11 -0.89 -11.35 -8.81
N TRP A 12 -0.57 -10.08 -9.07
CA TRP A 12 0.29 -9.30 -8.19
C TRP A 12 -0.34 -9.04 -6.82
N VAL A 13 -1.64 -8.74 -6.78
CA VAL A 13 -2.39 -8.62 -5.52
C VAL A 13 -2.31 -9.91 -4.70
N VAL A 14 -2.45 -11.08 -5.34
CA VAL A 14 -2.26 -12.38 -4.68
C VAL A 14 -0.82 -12.55 -4.20
N ALA A 15 0.16 -12.18 -5.01
CA ALA A 15 1.58 -12.34 -4.69
C ALA A 15 2.04 -11.53 -3.46
N LEU A 16 1.33 -10.46 -3.12
CA LEU A 16 1.56 -9.72 -1.87
C LEU A 16 1.24 -10.55 -0.63
N CYS A 17 0.32 -11.52 -0.72
CA CYS A 17 -0.22 -12.26 0.42
C CYS A 17 0.09 -13.75 0.43
N GLU A 18 0.43 -14.34 -0.72
CA GLU A 18 0.71 -15.76 -0.83
C GLU A 18 2.22 -16.02 -0.74
N PRO A 19 2.78 -16.49 0.39
CA PRO A 19 4.21 -16.81 0.51
C PRO A 19 4.63 -17.98 -0.37
N LEU A 20 3.72 -18.90 -0.73
CA LEU A 20 4.02 -20.15 -1.44
C LEU A 20 4.18 -19.99 -2.96
N LEU A 21 4.02 -18.79 -3.52
CA LEU A 21 4.33 -18.56 -4.93
C LEU A 21 5.81 -18.79 -5.22
N GLU A 22 6.05 -19.56 -6.29
CA GLU A 22 7.39 -19.78 -6.85
C GLU A 22 8.11 -18.46 -7.13
N THR A 23 9.41 -18.42 -6.86
CA THR A 23 10.24 -17.22 -7.01
C THR A 23 10.20 -16.69 -8.45
N GLU A 24 10.29 -17.59 -9.43
CA GLU A 24 10.25 -17.27 -10.86
C GLU A 24 8.92 -16.60 -11.23
N ALA A 25 7.80 -17.10 -10.71
CA ALA A 25 6.50 -16.51 -10.94
C ALA A 25 6.40 -15.09 -10.33
N ARG A 26 6.99 -14.85 -9.15
CA ARG A 26 7.03 -13.50 -8.56
C ARG A 26 7.79 -12.51 -9.43
N VAL A 27 8.95 -12.93 -9.94
CA VAL A 27 9.78 -12.11 -10.82
C VAL A 27 9.03 -11.77 -12.11
N GLU A 28 8.36 -12.75 -12.72
CA GLU A 28 7.54 -12.53 -13.92
C GLU A 28 6.40 -11.55 -13.65
N ILE A 29 5.64 -11.75 -12.57
CA ILE A 29 4.54 -10.86 -12.20
C ILE A 29 5.03 -9.42 -12.00
N GLU A 30 6.13 -9.21 -11.28
CA GLU A 30 6.68 -7.85 -11.09
C GLU A 30 7.13 -7.21 -12.41
N LYS A 31 7.73 -7.99 -13.31
CA LYS A 31 8.12 -7.50 -14.64
C LYS A 31 6.89 -7.03 -15.43
N GLU A 32 5.82 -7.84 -15.46
CA GLU A 32 4.58 -7.51 -16.17
C GLU A 32 3.89 -6.29 -15.56
N MET A 33 3.97 -6.12 -14.23
CA MET A 33 3.48 -4.91 -13.57
C MET A 33 4.26 -3.67 -13.98
N VAL A 34 5.59 -3.74 -14.07
CA VAL A 34 6.40 -2.62 -14.59
C VAL A 34 6.01 -2.28 -16.03
N GLU A 35 5.83 -3.28 -16.90
CA GLU A 35 5.38 -3.06 -18.28
C GLU A 35 3.98 -2.45 -18.35
N LEU A 36 3.08 -2.84 -17.45
CA LEU A 36 1.74 -2.26 -17.33
C LEU A 36 1.79 -0.80 -16.89
N VAL A 37 2.55 -0.48 -15.83
CA VAL A 37 2.72 0.90 -15.34
C VAL A 37 3.31 1.79 -16.43
N THR A 38 4.25 1.24 -17.21
CA THR A 38 4.89 1.94 -18.33
C THR A 38 3.87 2.31 -19.42
N ARG A 39 2.98 1.38 -19.79
CA ARG A 39 1.98 1.57 -20.84
C ARG A 39 0.74 2.36 -20.39
N HIS A 40 0.34 2.22 -19.14
CA HIS A 40 -0.93 2.75 -18.61
C HIS A 40 -0.74 3.46 -17.25
N PRO A 41 0.13 4.47 -17.14
CA PRO A 41 0.47 5.08 -15.85
C PRO A 41 -0.72 5.74 -15.14
N HIS A 42 -1.61 6.41 -15.86
CA HIS A 42 -2.83 7.01 -15.26
C HIS A 42 -3.78 5.95 -14.68
N TRP A 43 -3.97 4.83 -15.39
CA TRP A 43 -4.79 3.73 -14.91
C TRP A 43 -4.18 3.09 -13.67
N PHE A 44 -2.86 2.87 -13.69
CA PHE A 44 -2.15 2.31 -12.54
C PHE A 44 -2.22 3.26 -11.34
N ALA A 45 -2.10 4.57 -11.55
CA ALA A 45 -2.28 5.57 -10.50
C ALA A 45 -3.69 5.49 -9.88
N ALA A 46 -4.74 5.41 -10.70
CA ALA A 46 -6.12 5.28 -10.21
C ALA A 46 -6.33 4.00 -9.38
N TRP A 47 -5.84 2.86 -9.87
CA TRP A 47 -5.92 1.58 -9.16
C TRP A 47 -5.15 1.60 -7.83
N LEU A 48 -3.88 2.04 -7.86
CA LEU A 48 -3.01 2.12 -6.70
C LEU A 48 -3.59 3.04 -5.63
N SER A 49 -4.07 4.20 -6.04
CA SER A 49 -4.56 5.24 -5.13
C SER A 49 -5.75 4.76 -4.32
N GLY A 50 -6.68 4.10 -4.99
CA GLY A 50 -7.82 3.49 -4.34
C GLY A 50 -7.45 2.33 -3.43
N TYR A 51 -6.62 1.41 -3.92
CA TYR A 51 -6.23 0.23 -3.15
C TYR A 51 -5.42 0.61 -1.91
N LEU A 52 -4.38 1.44 -2.05
CA LEU A 52 -3.57 1.91 -0.93
C LEU A 52 -4.38 2.69 0.09
N SER A 53 -5.25 3.60 -0.37
CA SER A 53 -6.12 4.36 0.52
C SER A 53 -7.08 3.46 1.30
N ASP A 54 -7.67 2.44 0.66
CA ASP A 54 -8.51 1.47 1.35
C ASP A 54 -7.71 0.72 2.43
N ILE A 55 -6.47 0.30 2.16
CA ILE A 55 -5.63 -0.36 3.17
C ILE A 55 -5.31 0.58 4.34
N VAL A 56 -4.83 1.79 4.08
CA VAL A 56 -4.44 2.73 5.15
C VAL A 56 -5.66 3.16 5.97
N ARG A 57 -6.77 3.51 5.32
CA ARG A 57 -8.00 3.96 6.00
C ARG A 57 -8.77 2.82 6.68
N SER A 58 -8.34 1.59 6.47
CA SER A 58 -8.86 0.42 7.16
C SER A 58 -8.12 0.09 8.46
N LEU A 59 -6.99 0.75 8.75
CA LEU A 59 -6.30 0.64 10.04
C LEU A 59 -7.15 1.26 11.16
N ASP A 60 -6.78 0.96 12.41
CA ASP A 60 -7.40 1.59 13.59
C ASP A 60 -7.33 3.13 13.46
N PRO A 61 -8.42 3.87 13.72
CA PRO A 61 -8.39 5.34 13.70
C PRO A 61 -7.26 5.98 14.52
N GLU A 62 -6.81 5.33 15.59
CA GLU A 62 -5.74 5.83 16.47
C GLU A 62 -4.33 5.32 16.05
N ASP A 63 -4.23 4.47 15.02
CA ASP A 63 -2.94 3.97 14.55
C ASP A 63 -2.06 5.12 14.00
N PRO A 64 -0.81 5.29 14.47
CA PRO A 64 0.08 6.33 13.96
C PRO A 64 0.33 6.24 12.45
N TRP A 65 0.31 5.05 11.85
CA TRP A 65 0.51 4.85 10.41
C TRP A 65 -0.69 5.34 9.58
N ARG A 66 -1.88 5.45 10.19
CA ARG A 66 -3.07 6.07 9.58
C ARG A 66 -3.06 7.59 9.71
N ASN A 67 -2.25 8.13 10.61
CA ASN A 67 -2.22 9.54 10.97
C ASN A 67 -0.87 10.20 10.64
N LEU A 68 -0.18 9.66 9.62
CA LEU A 68 1.04 10.26 9.09
C LEU A 68 0.73 11.61 8.42
N SER A 69 1.72 12.51 8.42
CA SER A 69 1.64 13.79 7.72
C SER A 69 2.92 14.05 6.95
N VAL A 70 2.88 14.96 5.97
CA VAL A 70 4.08 15.44 5.28
C VAL A 70 4.46 16.82 5.81
N VAL A 71 5.66 16.95 6.37
CA VAL A 71 6.24 18.19 6.89
C VAL A 71 7.63 18.35 6.32
N ASP A 72 7.95 19.53 5.77
CA ASP A 72 9.26 19.81 5.17
C ASP A 72 9.71 18.72 4.18
N ASP A 73 8.76 18.26 3.35
CA ASP A 73 8.91 17.18 2.36
C ASP A 73 9.25 15.79 2.93
N GLN A 74 9.03 15.58 4.23
CA GLN A 74 9.24 14.32 4.92
C GLN A 74 7.95 13.76 5.53
N ALA A 75 7.72 12.45 5.40
CA ALA A 75 6.65 11.77 6.12
C ALA A 75 7.00 11.64 7.61
N VAL A 76 6.10 12.09 8.48
CA VAL A 76 6.29 12.10 9.94
C VAL A 76 5.05 11.60 10.67
N HIS A 77 5.29 11.01 11.83
CA HIS A 77 4.26 10.64 12.80
C HIS A 77 3.57 11.87 13.41
N PRO A 78 2.43 11.68 14.12
CA PRO A 78 1.78 12.75 14.87
C PRO A 78 2.69 13.50 15.86
N ASP A 79 3.67 12.80 16.43
CA ASP A 79 4.68 13.36 17.36
C ASP A 79 5.86 14.07 16.64
N ARG A 80 5.79 14.18 15.31
CA ARG A 80 6.83 14.74 14.41
C ARG A 80 8.10 13.90 14.27
N SER A 81 8.15 12.69 14.81
CA SER A 81 9.26 11.78 14.53
C SER A 81 9.25 11.31 13.06
N PRO A 82 10.43 11.10 12.45
CA PRO A 82 10.55 10.55 11.10
C PRO A 82 9.86 9.19 10.94
N PHE A 83 9.14 9.00 9.84
CA PHE A 83 8.65 7.70 9.40
C PHE A 83 9.56 7.12 8.30
N GLY A 84 9.84 5.83 8.37
CA GLY A 84 10.29 5.05 7.23
C GLY A 84 11.24 3.89 7.52
N THR A 85 11.35 3.43 8.77
CA THR A 85 12.24 2.34 9.19
C THR A 85 11.48 1.26 9.99
N TRP A 86 12.07 0.09 10.17
CA TRP A 86 11.43 -1.00 10.93
C TRP A 86 11.01 -0.58 12.35
N VAL A 87 11.64 0.46 12.92
CA VAL A 87 11.30 1.03 14.24
C VAL A 87 9.83 1.46 14.29
N ASP A 88 9.26 1.89 13.16
CA ASP A 88 7.86 2.32 13.07
C ASP A 88 6.86 1.19 13.38
N ALA A 89 7.27 -0.08 13.27
CA ALA A 89 6.44 -1.23 13.62
C ALA A 89 6.69 -1.77 15.04
N SER A 90 7.74 -1.27 15.72
CA SER A 90 8.12 -1.74 17.06
C SER A 90 7.19 -1.25 18.18
N ASP A 91 6.26 -0.35 17.84
CA ASP A 91 5.17 0.08 18.71
C ASP A 91 4.14 -1.04 18.95
N ILE A 92 4.03 -2.03 18.06
CA ILE A 92 3.14 -3.20 18.22
C ILE A 92 3.92 -4.51 18.21
N VAL A 93 5.00 -4.60 17.44
CA VAL A 93 5.81 -5.82 17.30
C VAL A 93 6.98 -5.79 18.28
N HIS A 94 7.06 -6.82 19.13
CA HIS A 94 8.22 -6.99 19.99
C HIS A 94 9.45 -7.42 19.19
N VAL A 95 10.51 -6.62 19.25
CA VAL A 95 11.81 -6.95 18.64
C VAL A 95 12.42 -8.12 19.42
N SER A 96 12.42 -9.30 18.81
CA SER A 96 12.86 -10.53 19.47
C SER A 96 14.32 -10.88 19.11
N ILE A 97 14.81 -10.36 17.98
CA ILE A 97 16.15 -10.64 17.45
C ILE A 97 16.80 -9.33 17.01
N GLU A 98 18.07 -9.12 17.38
CA GLU A 98 18.82 -7.91 17.04
C GLU A 98 19.03 -7.75 15.52
N ASP A 99 19.28 -8.86 14.81
CA ASP A 99 19.25 -8.86 13.34
C ASP A 99 17.82 -8.95 12.82
N ILE A 100 17.29 -7.81 12.38
CA ILE A 100 15.93 -7.67 11.82
C ILE A 100 15.69 -8.59 10.62
N ARG A 101 16.73 -9.02 9.90
CA ARG A 101 16.58 -9.99 8.78
C ARG A 101 16.11 -11.35 9.26
N ALA A 102 16.41 -11.70 10.50
CA ALA A 102 16.02 -12.95 11.13
C ALA A 102 14.77 -12.81 11.99
N ASP A 103 14.33 -11.58 12.30
CA ASP A 103 13.12 -11.33 13.07
C ASP A 103 11.87 -11.61 12.23
N LEU A 104 11.12 -12.66 12.55
CA LEU A 104 9.94 -13.08 11.79
C LEU A 104 8.85 -12.00 11.71
N GLY A 105 8.78 -11.13 12.73
CA GLY A 105 7.81 -10.05 12.79
C GLY A 105 8.24 -8.82 12.00
N LEU A 106 9.54 -8.60 11.78
CA LEU A 106 10.08 -7.36 11.21
C LEU A 106 10.89 -7.53 9.92
N ALA A 107 11.21 -8.76 9.49
CA ALA A 107 12.03 -9.01 8.30
C ALA A 107 11.46 -8.40 7.02
N ALA A 108 10.13 -8.27 6.92
CA ALA A 108 9.48 -7.59 5.79
C ALA A 108 9.82 -6.09 5.69
N LEU A 109 10.33 -5.48 6.76
CA LEU A 109 10.71 -4.07 6.87
C LEU A 109 12.24 -3.88 6.93
N GLU A 110 13.03 -4.90 6.60
CA GLU A 110 14.51 -4.81 6.61
C GLU A 110 15.01 -3.60 5.79
N LYS A 111 14.37 -3.34 4.66
CA LYS A 111 14.67 -2.17 3.84
C LYS A 111 13.78 -0.99 4.26
N PRO A 112 14.38 0.17 4.59
CA PRO A 112 13.62 1.39 4.79
C PRO A 112 12.71 1.68 3.60
N VAL A 113 11.51 2.23 3.86
CA VAL A 113 10.64 2.70 2.78
C VAL A 113 11.29 3.91 2.12
N GLY A 114 11.24 3.96 0.79
CA GLY A 114 11.73 5.12 0.06
C GLY A 114 10.90 6.37 0.38
N GLU A 115 11.53 7.54 0.33
CA GLU A 115 10.89 8.82 0.70
C GLU A 115 9.58 9.09 -0.05
N ALA A 116 9.56 8.86 -1.37
CA ALA A 116 8.34 9.00 -2.18
C ALA A 116 7.22 8.03 -1.75
N ALA A 117 7.58 6.80 -1.33
CA ALA A 117 6.61 5.80 -0.86
C ALA A 117 6.10 6.14 0.55
N ALA A 118 6.94 6.71 1.40
CA ALA A 118 6.56 7.22 2.72
C ALA A 118 5.58 8.41 2.60
N LYS A 119 5.84 9.35 1.68
CA LYS A 119 4.90 10.45 1.36
C LYS A 119 3.58 9.93 0.80
N LEU A 120 3.64 8.96 -0.11
CA LEU A 120 2.44 8.32 -0.67
C LEU A 120 1.59 7.63 0.41
N LEU A 121 2.22 6.96 1.39
CA LEU A 121 1.53 6.40 2.55
C LEU A 121 0.81 7.47 3.39
N ALA A 122 1.47 8.61 3.63
CA ALA A 122 0.87 9.71 4.39
C ALA A 122 -0.37 10.28 3.69
N VAL A 123 -0.29 10.51 2.38
CA VAL A 123 -1.43 11.03 1.59
C VAL A 123 -2.59 10.02 1.51
N ALA A 124 -2.31 8.72 1.57
CA ALA A 124 -3.32 7.68 1.44
C ALA A 124 -4.42 7.73 2.52
N ALA A 125 -4.13 8.30 3.69
CA ALA A 125 -5.11 8.50 4.75
C ALA A 125 -6.24 9.46 4.37
N ASP A 126 -5.97 10.45 3.51
CA ASP A 126 -6.93 11.48 3.10
C ASP A 126 -7.95 10.99 2.06
N GLY A 127 -7.71 9.83 1.47
CA GLY A 127 -8.62 9.22 0.51
C GLY A 127 -7.98 8.93 -0.85
N TRP A 128 -8.69 8.16 -1.67
CA TRP A 128 -8.22 7.76 -3.00
C TRP A 128 -7.98 8.97 -3.92
N ASP A 129 -8.78 10.04 -3.79
CA ASP A 129 -8.70 11.23 -4.65
C ASP A 129 -7.44 12.06 -4.36
N ALA A 130 -7.14 12.31 -3.08
CA ALA A 130 -5.90 12.96 -2.66
C ALA A 130 -4.66 12.14 -3.10
N THR A 131 -4.75 10.82 -2.96
CA THR A 131 -3.68 9.89 -3.39
C THR A 131 -3.48 9.92 -4.89
N LEU A 132 -4.57 9.93 -5.67
CA LEU A 132 -4.52 10.01 -7.13
C LEU A 132 -3.90 11.34 -7.57
N THR A 133 -4.36 12.46 -7.00
CA THR A 133 -3.82 13.78 -7.26
C THR A 133 -2.30 13.82 -7.02
N TRP A 134 -1.84 13.21 -5.92
CA TRP A 134 -0.41 13.13 -5.62
C TRP A 134 0.34 12.24 -6.63
N CYS A 135 -0.20 11.08 -7.00
CA CYS A 135 0.41 10.22 -8.01
C CYS A 135 0.50 10.91 -9.37
N GLU A 136 -0.55 11.62 -9.80
CA GLU A 136 -0.55 12.36 -11.07
C GLU A 136 0.46 13.50 -11.07
N ALA A 137 0.59 14.21 -9.95
CA ALA A 137 1.55 15.31 -9.83
C ALA A 137 3.02 14.86 -9.76
N ASN A 138 3.31 13.66 -9.23
CA ASN A 138 4.68 13.26 -8.87
C ASN A 138 5.21 12.04 -9.64
N LEU A 139 4.33 11.14 -10.12
CA LEU A 139 4.72 9.85 -10.70
C LEU A 139 4.24 9.66 -12.14
N VAL A 140 3.18 10.35 -12.56
CA VAL A 140 2.67 10.29 -13.93
C VAL A 140 3.17 11.48 -14.74
N THR A 141 4.34 11.33 -15.35
CA THR A 141 4.99 12.41 -16.11
C THR A 141 4.49 12.53 -17.56
N ALA A 142 3.85 11.50 -18.08
CA ALA A 142 3.34 11.44 -19.46
C ALA A 142 2.26 10.35 -19.61
N ALA A 143 1.58 10.35 -20.77
CA ALA A 143 0.58 9.34 -21.11
C ALA A 143 1.14 7.90 -21.14
N THR A 144 2.44 7.77 -21.43
CA THR A 144 3.24 6.55 -21.30
C THR A 144 4.58 6.91 -20.72
N LEU A 145 5.17 6.05 -19.90
CA LEU A 145 6.46 6.29 -19.27
C LEU A 145 7.60 5.62 -20.06
N SER A 146 8.84 6.05 -19.82
CA SER A 146 10.00 5.23 -20.17
C SER A 146 10.07 3.99 -19.24
N PRO A 147 10.77 2.91 -19.64
CA PRO A 147 10.94 1.74 -18.77
C PRO A 147 11.55 2.06 -17.40
N ALA A 148 12.46 3.03 -17.32
CA ALA A 148 13.07 3.45 -16.07
C ALA A 148 12.08 4.19 -15.16
N GLU A 149 11.27 5.09 -15.71
CA GLU A 149 10.21 5.79 -14.98
C GLU A 149 9.11 4.83 -14.52
N GLY A 150 8.68 3.89 -15.38
CA GLY A 150 7.70 2.86 -15.02
C GLY A 150 8.19 1.95 -13.89
N ALA A 151 9.46 1.55 -13.93
CA ALA A 151 10.09 0.78 -12.85
C ALA A 151 10.18 1.59 -11.54
N ALA A 152 10.52 2.87 -11.61
CA ALA A 152 10.57 3.76 -10.45
C ALA A 152 9.17 3.97 -9.83
N PHE A 153 8.15 4.21 -10.65
CA PHE A 153 6.76 4.31 -10.18
C PHE A 153 6.33 3.01 -9.52
N PHE A 154 6.49 1.86 -10.19
CA PHE A 154 6.11 0.58 -9.61
C PHE A 154 6.84 0.27 -8.29
N LYS A 155 8.14 0.60 -8.19
CA LYS A 155 8.91 0.46 -6.94
C LYS A 155 8.33 1.31 -5.80
N THR A 156 8.02 2.57 -6.06
CA THR A 156 7.39 3.47 -5.08
C THR A 156 6.04 2.92 -4.62
N ALA A 157 5.17 2.57 -5.57
CA ALA A 157 3.83 2.04 -5.33
C ALA A 157 3.85 0.74 -4.52
N SER A 158 4.68 -0.22 -4.97
CA SER A 158 4.78 -1.54 -4.34
C SER A 158 5.41 -1.48 -2.95
N SER A 159 6.35 -0.56 -2.72
CA SER A 159 6.92 -0.33 -1.39
C SER A 159 5.86 0.21 -0.42
N ALA A 160 5.08 1.22 -0.83
CA ALA A 160 4.02 1.79 0.00
C ALA A 160 2.95 0.73 0.35
N LEU A 161 2.48 -0.03 -0.63
CA LEU A 161 1.50 -1.10 -0.40
C LEU A 161 2.01 -2.19 0.53
N ARG A 162 3.25 -2.66 0.35
CA ARG A 162 3.83 -3.69 1.24
C ARG A 162 3.89 -3.22 2.69
N TRP A 163 4.26 -1.97 2.92
CA TRP A 163 4.28 -1.36 4.25
C TRP A 163 2.86 -1.26 4.84
N ALA A 164 1.89 -0.71 4.10
CA ALA A 164 0.51 -0.61 4.57
C ALA A 164 -0.10 -1.99 4.91
N ILE A 165 0.15 -2.99 4.06
CA ILE A 165 -0.32 -4.36 4.25
C ILE A 165 0.37 -5.01 5.44
N HIS A 166 1.68 -4.83 5.59
CA HIS A 166 2.42 -5.31 6.76
C HIS A 166 1.76 -4.80 8.05
N ARG A 167 1.50 -3.49 8.12
CA ARG A 167 0.85 -2.89 9.29
C ARG A 167 -0.53 -3.47 9.56
N ARG A 168 -1.35 -3.61 8.52
CA ARG A 168 -2.70 -4.16 8.64
C ARG A 168 -2.70 -5.61 9.15
N ARG A 169 -1.71 -6.42 8.74
CA ARG A 169 -1.56 -7.81 9.20
C ARG A 169 -1.32 -7.93 10.70
N LEU A 170 -0.75 -6.91 11.34
CA LEU A 170 -0.59 -6.89 12.79
C LEU A 170 -1.93 -6.86 13.55
N PHE A 171 -3.02 -6.47 12.87
CA PHE A 171 -4.37 -6.43 13.44
C PHE A 171 -5.26 -7.58 12.98
N GLN A 172 -5.20 -7.93 11.69
CA GLN A 172 -6.14 -8.87 11.05
C GLN A 172 -5.54 -10.25 10.79
N GLY A 173 -4.24 -10.43 11.02
CA GLY A 173 -3.51 -11.65 10.69
C GLY A 173 -3.07 -11.74 9.23
N LEU A 174 -2.36 -12.82 8.91
CA LEU A 174 -1.74 -13.04 7.60
C LEU A 174 -2.75 -13.36 6.49
N GLU A 175 -3.88 -13.98 6.85
CA GLU A 175 -4.93 -14.45 5.93
C GLU A 175 -6.05 -13.43 5.71
N ASP A 176 -5.78 -12.14 5.93
CA ASP A 176 -6.79 -11.08 5.77
C ASP A 176 -7.30 -10.97 4.32
N PRO A 177 -8.56 -11.39 4.04
CA PRO A 177 -9.08 -11.41 2.68
C PRO A 177 -9.33 -10.01 2.13
N PHE A 178 -9.44 -8.98 2.99
CA PHE A 178 -9.70 -7.62 2.55
C PHE A 178 -8.62 -7.09 1.62
N VAL A 179 -7.36 -7.47 1.85
CA VAL A 179 -6.22 -7.07 1.03
C VAL A 179 -6.44 -7.48 -0.43
N GLN A 180 -6.80 -8.75 -0.65
CA GLN A 180 -7.01 -9.29 -1.98
C GLN A 180 -8.31 -8.78 -2.62
N VAL A 181 -9.40 -8.77 -1.85
CA VAL A 181 -10.72 -8.33 -2.33
C VAL A 181 -10.70 -6.85 -2.73
N SER A 182 -10.07 -5.99 -1.94
CA SER A 182 -9.94 -4.57 -2.24
C SER A 182 -9.09 -4.34 -3.49
N GLY A 183 -7.90 -4.95 -3.56
CA GLY A 183 -7.00 -4.79 -4.71
C GLY A 183 -7.62 -5.24 -6.03
N VAL A 184 -8.37 -6.35 -6.03
CA VAL A 184 -9.09 -6.83 -7.23
C VAL A 184 -10.31 -5.96 -7.55
N ALA A 185 -11.06 -5.49 -6.55
CA ALA A 185 -12.20 -4.60 -6.77
C ALA A 185 -11.78 -3.28 -7.43
N TRP A 186 -10.59 -2.76 -7.08
CA TRP A 186 -10.07 -1.52 -7.65
C TRP A 186 -9.68 -1.62 -9.12
N ILE A 187 -9.48 -2.82 -9.67
CA ILE A 187 -9.19 -3.00 -11.12
C ILE A 187 -10.34 -2.44 -11.95
N GLN A 188 -11.58 -2.85 -11.63
CA GLN A 188 -12.77 -2.39 -12.34
C GLN A 188 -13.10 -0.92 -12.06
N ARG A 189 -12.77 -0.42 -10.87
CA ARG A 189 -12.99 0.99 -10.50
C ARG A 189 -12.05 1.90 -11.29
N ALA A 190 -10.77 1.53 -11.40
CA ALA A 190 -9.78 2.26 -12.18
C ALA A 190 -10.14 2.30 -13.67
N ASP A 191 -10.66 1.21 -14.23
CA ASP A 191 -11.19 1.19 -15.60
C ASP A 191 -12.27 2.25 -15.80
N LYS A 192 -13.27 2.28 -14.90
CA LYS A 192 -14.36 3.25 -14.97
C LYS A 192 -13.88 4.68 -14.80
N MET A 193 -13.01 4.92 -13.81
CA MET A 193 -12.45 6.25 -13.57
C MET A 193 -11.70 6.79 -14.80
N THR A 194 -10.85 5.97 -15.40
CA THR A 194 -10.06 6.39 -16.56
C THR A 194 -10.87 6.47 -17.86
N SER A 195 -12.00 5.76 -17.97
CA SER A 195 -12.95 5.94 -19.08
C SER A 195 -13.95 7.07 -18.88
N GLY A 196 -13.94 7.73 -17.71
CA GLY A 196 -14.91 8.77 -17.36
C GLY A 196 -16.31 8.22 -17.03
N GLU A 197 -16.41 6.92 -16.78
CA GLU A 197 -17.65 6.27 -16.37
C GLU A 197 -17.88 6.40 -14.85
N PRO A 198 -19.13 6.57 -14.42
CA PRO A 198 -19.45 6.57 -12.99
C PRO A 198 -19.22 5.18 -12.38
N TRP A 199 -18.73 5.18 -11.14
CA TRP A 199 -18.57 3.99 -10.34
C TRP A 199 -19.24 4.16 -8.97
N ASP A 200 -19.57 3.05 -8.32
CA ASP A 200 -20.35 3.05 -7.07
C ASP A 200 -19.45 3.34 -5.86
N GLU A 201 -19.14 4.61 -5.66
CA GLU A 201 -18.35 5.12 -4.53
C GLU A 201 -18.98 4.74 -3.19
N ALA A 202 -20.31 4.79 -3.10
CA ALA A 202 -21.03 4.46 -1.87
C ALA A 202 -20.85 2.98 -1.50
N ARG A 203 -20.84 2.06 -2.48
CA ARG A 203 -20.53 0.65 -2.25
C ARG A 203 -19.10 0.45 -1.81
N ALA A 204 -18.14 1.18 -2.38
CA ALA A 204 -16.75 1.09 -1.93
C ALA A 204 -16.58 1.60 -0.49
N ALA A 205 -17.20 2.74 -0.15
CA ALA A 205 -17.19 3.26 1.22
C ALA A 205 -17.80 2.27 2.23
N ARG A 206 -18.94 1.64 1.88
CA ARG A 206 -19.55 0.58 2.72
C ARG A 206 -18.63 -0.64 2.88
N HIS A 207 -17.94 -1.04 1.81
CA HIS A 207 -17.01 -2.15 1.87
C HIS A 207 -15.80 -1.84 2.76
N LEU A 208 -15.22 -0.65 2.63
CA LEU A 208 -14.14 -0.19 3.51
C LEU A 208 -14.59 -0.17 4.97
N GLU A 209 -15.74 0.47 5.25
CA GLU A 209 -16.26 0.58 6.62
C GLU A 209 -16.47 -0.79 7.28
N ALA A 210 -17.02 -1.76 6.55
CA ALA A 210 -17.25 -3.11 7.04
C ALA A 210 -15.96 -3.90 7.34
N ASN A 211 -14.80 -3.46 6.84
CA ASN A 211 -13.51 -4.16 6.97
C ASN A 211 -12.45 -3.37 7.75
N ARG A 212 -12.85 -2.28 8.41
CA ARG A 212 -11.96 -1.53 9.31
C ARG A 212 -11.52 -2.40 10.48
N VAL A 213 -10.26 -2.24 10.87
CA VAL A 213 -9.78 -2.66 12.19
C VAL A 213 -10.65 -1.97 13.24
N GLN A 214 -11.10 -2.73 14.23
CA GLN A 214 -11.99 -2.22 15.27
C GLN A 214 -11.29 -1.09 16.04
N PRO A 215 -11.96 0.05 16.30
CA PRO A 215 -11.37 1.11 17.10
C PRO A 215 -10.93 0.64 18.49
N GLY A 216 -9.75 1.07 18.93
CA GLY A 216 -9.15 0.67 20.22
C GLY A 216 -8.45 -0.69 20.20
N THR A 217 -8.26 -1.26 19.01
CA THR A 217 -7.38 -2.43 18.81
C THR A 217 -5.92 -2.01 18.85
N TYR A 218 -5.60 -0.81 18.36
CA TYR A 218 -4.27 -0.25 18.54
C TYR A 218 -3.96 -0.08 20.02
N ARG A 219 -2.94 -0.81 20.47
CA ARG A 219 -2.40 -0.72 21.82
C ARG A 219 -0.90 -0.80 21.71
N GLN A 220 -0.25 0.32 22.04
CA GLN A 220 1.20 0.35 22.05
C GLN A 220 1.73 -0.70 23.03
N PHE A 221 2.68 -1.50 22.57
CA PHE A 221 3.43 -2.40 23.39
C PHE A 221 4.13 -1.60 24.50
N ASN A 222 3.79 -1.87 25.76
CA ASN A 222 4.44 -1.26 26.91
C ASN A 222 5.44 -2.27 27.51
N PRO A 223 6.74 -2.17 27.19
CA PRO A 223 7.76 -3.07 27.75
C PRO A 223 7.94 -2.95 29.26
N SER A 224 7.32 -1.95 29.90
CA SER A 224 7.42 -1.70 31.36
C SER A 224 6.28 -2.35 32.16
N ALA A 225 5.39 -3.10 31.51
CA ALA A 225 4.20 -3.69 32.15
C ALA A 225 4.37 -5.18 32.54
N GLU A 226 5.59 -5.72 32.47
CA GLU A 226 5.96 -7.04 33.01
C GLU A 226 6.79 -6.93 34.30
#